data_AF-A0AA38HC14-F1
#
_entry.id   AF-A0AA38HC14-F1
#
_cell.length_a   1.000
_cell.length_b   1.000
_cell.length_c   1.000
_cell.angle_alpha   90.00
_cell.angle_beta   90.00
_cell.angle_gamma   90.00
#
_symmetry.space_group_name_H-M   'P 1'
#
loop_
_entity.id
_entity.type
_entity.pdbx_description
1 polymer ?
#
loop_
_entity_poly.entity_id
_entity_poly.type
_entity_poly.pdbx_seq_one_letter_code
_entity_poly.pdbx_strand_id
1 'polypeptide(L)'
;MSRSRSPEKRPADEPMRGFQDRDRPEMDEQPAKRVRADTQKEDRARGKRLFGNILGTLQKFQKDDKTSRKSDAVKRREEIADKIQKKIRSETTLLHETVDAERELKALRIQTDSAEYVLRHKEAAMIARHTSLKPISNFLHTSLPVPAPFIFEGNLLDPSPIPLNRGPTREPPQPEILRPLYFLPKILLPHQQSTLDSRITNITNLIAEEAEKLASEKIDTAETVKRNRARIEELVPKLAELRSQVQSRPDKGGSGGGRDDFGRTPRGGMEVDGREDRREKVKAESVEREAKMEDERDTEEGVQIMGDDGDVEVEY
;
A
#
# COMPACT_ATOMS: atom_id res chain seq x y z
N MET A 1 4.05 27.56 -10.05
CA MET A 1 4.16 27.74 -8.58
C MET A 1 3.89 26.37 -7.99
N SER A 2 4.73 25.63 -7.25
CA SER A 2 5.92 25.92 -6.44
C SER A 2 6.71 24.62 -6.29
N ARG A 3 8.05 24.69 -6.26
CA ARG A 3 8.98 23.55 -6.21
C ARG A 3 9.28 23.11 -4.76
N SER A 4 9.50 21.80 -4.60
CA SER A 4 10.48 21.10 -3.72
C SER A 4 10.84 21.66 -2.33
N ARG A 5 10.71 20.84 -1.29
CA ARG A 5 11.55 20.88 -0.08
C ARG A 5 11.91 19.47 0.38
N SER A 6 13.17 19.11 0.24
CA SER A 6 13.83 17.97 0.89
C SER A 6 14.64 18.50 2.09
N PRO A 7 14.82 17.73 3.18
CA PRO A 7 15.60 18.17 4.33
C PRO A 7 17.09 17.79 4.21
N GLU A 8 17.96 18.76 4.52
CA GLU A 8 19.41 18.59 4.65
C GLU A 8 19.78 17.76 5.88
N LYS A 9 20.72 16.84 5.69
CA LYS A 9 21.33 15.98 6.71
C LYS A 9 22.77 16.45 6.90
N ARG A 10 23.10 16.99 8.07
CA ARG A 10 24.49 17.32 8.48
C ARG A 10 25.15 16.09 9.10
N PRO A 11 26.41 15.77 8.78
CA PRO A 11 27.25 14.95 9.64
C PRO A 11 28.10 15.82 10.57
N ALA A 12 28.16 15.40 11.84
CA ALA A 12 29.09 15.88 12.84
C ALA A 12 30.37 15.03 12.78
N ASP A 13 31.53 15.68 12.74
CA ASP A 13 32.83 15.05 12.94
C ASP A 13 33.60 15.87 13.99
N GLU A 14 33.71 15.31 15.20
CA GLU A 14 34.69 15.69 16.21
C GLU A 14 35.69 14.54 16.38
N PRO A 15 37.01 14.77 16.29
CA PRO A 15 37.99 13.81 16.80
C PRO A 15 38.41 14.15 18.23
N MET A 16 38.02 13.28 19.17
CA MET A 16 38.53 13.21 20.54
C MET A 16 40.01 12.81 20.56
N ARG A 17 40.87 13.66 21.13
CA ARG A 17 42.26 13.39 21.52
C ARG A 17 42.31 12.96 23.00
N GLY A 18 42.67 11.70 23.28
CA GLY A 18 43.29 11.27 24.56
C GLY A 18 44.82 11.21 24.39
N PHE A 19 45.68 11.73 25.28
CA PHE A 19 46.05 11.29 26.64
C PHE A 19 46.47 9.80 26.67
N GLN A 20 47.61 9.29 27.17
CA GLN A 20 48.86 9.69 27.87
C GLN A 20 49.86 8.52 27.61
N ASP A 21 51.20 8.66 27.70
CA ASP A 21 52.06 8.29 28.85
C ASP A 21 53.54 8.48 28.36
N ARG A 22 54.39 9.34 28.95
CA ARG A 22 55.27 9.12 30.13
C ARG A 22 55.82 7.70 30.25
N ASP A 23 57.10 7.52 29.90
CA ASP A 23 58.10 6.99 30.84
C ASP A 23 59.55 7.14 30.31
N ARG A 24 60.40 7.63 31.21
CA ARG A 24 61.85 7.82 31.14
C ARG A 24 62.43 7.00 32.30
N PRO A 25 63.52 6.25 32.08
CA PRO A 25 64.73 6.47 32.90
C PRO A 25 66.00 6.38 32.02
N GLU A 26 66.96 7.30 32.14
CA GLU A 26 68.08 7.36 33.11
C GLU A 26 69.28 6.48 32.73
N MET A 27 70.46 7.06 32.96
CA MET A 27 71.78 6.57 32.61
C MET A 27 72.17 5.33 33.42
N ASP A 28 73.18 4.56 32.96
CA ASP A 28 74.36 4.27 33.79
C ASP A 28 75.44 3.46 33.04
N GLU A 29 76.65 4.01 33.14
CA GLU A 29 77.93 3.38 33.50
C GLU A 29 78.44 2.09 32.80
N GLN A 30 79.62 2.25 32.20
CA GLN A 30 80.58 1.18 31.92
C GLN A 30 81.14 0.61 33.24
N PRO A 31 81.58 -0.67 33.27
CA PRO A 31 83.03 -0.83 33.40
C PRO A 31 83.65 -2.10 32.76
N ALA A 32 84.97 -1.96 32.54
CA ALA A 32 86.03 -2.98 32.66
C ALA A 32 86.18 -4.11 31.61
N LYS A 33 87.28 -3.99 30.86
CA LYS A 33 87.96 -5.04 30.10
C LYS A 33 88.65 -6.06 31.04
N ARG A 34 88.58 -7.35 30.66
CA ARG A 34 89.69 -8.33 30.47
C ARG A 34 89.33 -9.73 30.98
N VAL A 35 89.09 -10.69 30.08
CA VAL A 35 89.62 -12.08 30.16
C VAL A 35 89.81 -12.59 28.72
N ARG A 36 90.97 -13.20 28.45
CA ARG A 36 91.39 -13.76 27.15
C ARG A 36 90.35 -14.75 26.63
N ALA A 37 89.83 -14.54 25.41
CA ALA A 37 88.71 -15.29 24.87
C ALA A 37 88.84 -15.55 23.36
N ASP A 38 90.04 -15.70 22.80
CA ASP A 38 90.15 -15.80 21.33
C ASP A 38 89.73 -17.17 20.78
N THR A 39 89.80 -18.26 21.57
CA THR A 39 89.18 -19.55 21.22
C THR A 39 87.69 -19.66 21.62
N GLN A 40 87.26 -18.99 22.70
CA GLN A 40 85.85 -18.88 23.06
C GLN A 40 85.05 -17.94 22.16
N LYS A 41 85.69 -17.00 21.45
CA LYS A 41 85.02 -16.08 20.53
C LYS A 41 84.54 -16.78 19.27
N GLU A 42 85.29 -17.74 18.74
CA GLU A 42 84.85 -18.55 17.60
C GLU A 42 83.73 -19.52 17.97
N ASP A 43 83.82 -20.19 19.13
CA ASP A 43 82.73 -21.06 19.60
C ASP A 43 81.48 -20.26 20.04
N ARG A 44 81.64 -19.08 20.64
CA ARG A 44 80.51 -18.16 20.86
C ARG A 44 79.95 -17.60 19.57
N ALA A 45 80.78 -17.35 18.54
CA ALA A 45 80.30 -16.88 17.24
C ALA A 45 79.57 -17.99 16.49
N ARG A 46 80.05 -19.24 16.57
CA ARG A 46 79.41 -20.43 15.98
C ARG A 46 78.13 -20.79 16.73
N GLY A 47 78.14 -20.74 18.05
CA GLY A 47 76.95 -20.88 18.90
C GLY A 47 75.92 -19.79 18.65
N LYS A 48 76.33 -18.53 18.49
CA LYS A 48 75.44 -17.42 18.08
C LYS A 48 74.88 -17.61 16.67
N ARG A 49 75.64 -18.17 15.73
CA ARG A 49 75.15 -18.50 14.38
C ARG A 49 74.16 -19.65 14.39
N LEU A 50 74.44 -20.74 15.10
CA LEU A 50 73.54 -21.89 15.22
C LEU A 50 72.28 -21.53 15.99
N PHE A 51 72.41 -20.86 17.13
CA PHE A 51 71.28 -20.41 17.94
C PHE A 51 70.50 -19.29 17.22
N GLY A 52 71.16 -18.41 16.48
CA GLY A 52 70.52 -17.39 15.64
C GLY A 52 69.74 -18.01 14.48
N ASN A 53 70.25 -19.08 13.86
CA ASN A 53 69.51 -19.83 12.84
C ASN A 53 68.29 -20.53 13.44
N ILE A 54 68.43 -21.20 14.60
CA ILE A 54 67.29 -21.87 15.27
C ILE A 54 66.25 -20.84 15.75
N LEU A 55 66.69 -19.74 16.35
CA LEU A 55 65.82 -18.64 16.78
C LEU A 55 65.15 -17.96 15.58
N GLY A 56 65.87 -17.80 14.47
CA GLY A 56 65.34 -17.31 13.20
C GLY A 56 64.29 -18.25 12.60
N THR A 57 64.50 -19.56 12.65
CA THR A 57 63.50 -20.56 12.24
C THR A 57 62.30 -20.60 13.18
N LEU A 58 62.49 -20.42 14.49
CA LEU A 58 61.41 -20.36 15.47
C LEU A 58 60.57 -19.09 15.29
N GLN A 59 61.22 -17.95 15.03
CA GLN A 59 60.54 -16.70 14.71
C GLN A 59 59.82 -16.77 13.35
N LYS A 60 60.39 -17.44 12.34
CA LYS A 60 59.69 -17.74 11.08
C LYS A 60 58.47 -18.61 11.31
N PHE A 61 58.59 -19.71 12.06
CA PHE A 61 57.47 -20.59 12.38
C PHE A 61 56.37 -19.85 13.15
N GLN A 62 56.73 -18.98 14.11
CA GLN A 62 55.75 -18.13 14.79
C GLN A 62 55.09 -17.10 13.87
N LYS A 63 55.83 -16.53 12.91
CA LYS A 63 55.27 -15.58 11.93
C LYS A 63 54.36 -16.30 10.93
N ASP A 64 54.76 -17.48 10.45
CA ASP A 64 53.99 -18.31 9.53
C ASP A 64 52.72 -18.86 10.21
N ASP A 65 52.80 -19.29 11.47
CA ASP A 65 51.62 -19.71 12.24
C ASP A 65 50.69 -18.52 12.55
N LYS A 66 51.23 -17.34 12.89
CA LYS A 66 50.42 -16.12 13.08
C LYS A 66 49.77 -15.65 11.77
N THR A 67 50.45 -15.72 10.63
CA THR A 67 49.90 -15.32 9.34
C THR A 67 48.90 -16.35 8.82
N SER A 68 49.18 -17.65 9.00
CA SER A 68 48.24 -18.74 8.72
C SER A 68 46.95 -18.63 9.54
N ARG A 69 47.06 -18.53 10.87
CA ARG A 69 45.88 -18.32 11.75
C ARG A 69 45.11 -17.05 11.44
N LYS A 70 45.80 -15.96 11.10
CA LYS A 70 45.15 -14.72 10.64
C LYS A 70 44.44 -14.94 9.31
N SER A 71 45.05 -15.65 8.36
CA SER A 71 44.43 -15.96 7.07
C SER A 71 43.19 -16.85 7.22
N ASP A 72 43.22 -17.84 8.12
CA ASP A 72 42.08 -18.70 8.37
C ASP A 72 40.96 -17.99 9.15
N ALA A 73 41.31 -17.10 10.08
CA ALA A 73 40.33 -16.24 10.74
C ALA A 73 39.67 -15.26 9.75
N VAL A 74 40.42 -14.73 8.78
CA VAL A 74 39.90 -13.87 7.72
C VAL A 74 38.98 -14.66 6.79
N LYS A 75 39.39 -15.84 6.32
CA LYS A 75 38.54 -16.73 5.50
C LYS A 75 37.23 -17.07 6.21
N ARG A 76 37.26 -17.40 7.51
CA ARG A 76 36.05 -17.65 8.30
C ARG A 76 35.14 -16.41 8.38
N ARG A 77 35.71 -15.20 8.48
CA ARG A 77 34.95 -13.96 8.46
C ARG A 77 34.30 -13.71 7.10
N GLU A 78 35.04 -13.94 6.01
CA GLU A 78 34.54 -13.83 4.64
C GLU A 78 33.40 -14.84 4.39
N GLU A 79 33.58 -16.11 4.77
CA GLU A 79 32.52 -17.12 4.66
C GLU A 79 31.26 -16.78 5.46
N ILE A 80 31.41 -16.19 6.65
CA ILE A 80 30.28 -15.73 7.48
C ILE A 80 29.62 -14.51 6.81
N ALA A 81 30.40 -13.54 6.33
CA ALA A 81 29.88 -12.38 5.62
C ALA A 81 29.11 -12.78 4.36
N ASP A 82 29.62 -13.73 3.59
CA ASP A 82 28.95 -14.29 2.40
C ASP A 82 27.64 -14.99 2.76
N LYS A 83 27.61 -15.76 3.86
CA LYS A 83 26.38 -16.40 4.35
C LYS A 83 25.35 -15.36 4.78
N ILE A 84 25.78 -14.31 5.49
CA ILE A 84 24.90 -13.21 5.91
C ILE A 84 24.37 -12.48 4.68
N GLN A 85 25.23 -12.14 3.72
CA GLN A 85 24.82 -11.43 2.51
C GLN A 85 23.85 -12.27 1.65
N LYS A 86 24.08 -13.58 1.52
CA LYS A 86 23.14 -14.50 0.86
C LYS A 86 21.78 -14.54 1.56
N LYS A 87 21.76 -14.57 2.91
CA LYS A 87 20.53 -14.51 3.70
C LYS A 87 19.78 -13.20 3.48
N ILE A 88 20.46 -12.06 3.61
CA ILE A 88 19.87 -10.74 3.38
C ILE A 88 19.26 -10.67 1.98
N ARG A 89 19.98 -11.12 0.93
CA ARG A 89 19.44 -11.15 -0.43
C ARG A 89 18.16 -11.99 -0.51
N SER A 90 18.17 -13.21 0.03
CA SER A 90 16.98 -14.08 0.03
C SER A 90 15.79 -13.50 0.81
N GLU A 91 16.06 -12.78 1.90
CA GLU A 91 15.02 -12.14 2.71
C GLU A 91 14.45 -10.93 1.98
N THR A 92 15.32 -10.09 1.38
CA THR A 92 14.87 -8.95 0.58
C THR A 92 14.03 -9.40 -0.61
N THR A 93 14.38 -10.48 -1.30
CA THR A 93 13.58 -11.01 -2.41
C THR A 93 12.21 -11.51 -1.95
N LEU A 94 12.15 -12.27 -0.84
CA LEU A 94 10.88 -12.76 -0.29
C LEU A 94 9.97 -11.61 0.18
N LEU A 95 10.54 -10.57 0.80
CA LEU A 95 9.79 -9.38 1.19
C LEU A 95 9.24 -8.63 -0.03
N HIS A 96 10.05 -8.47 -1.08
CA HIS A 96 9.59 -7.87 -2.33
C HIS A 96 8.45 -8.67 -2.97
N GLU A 97 8.60 -10.00 -3.09
CA GLU A 97 7.56 -10.88 -3.63
C GLU A 97 6.26 -10.81 -2.81
N THR A 98 6.37 -10.77 -1.48
CA THR A 98 5.21 -10.64 -0.59
C THR A 98 4.50 -9.30 -0.81
N VAL A 99 5.24 -8.20 -0.86
CA VAL A 99 4.67 -6.86 -1.08
C VAL A 99 4.03 -6.74 -2.46
N ASP A 100 4.64 -7.30 -3.49
CA ASP A 100 4.11 -7.24 -4.86
C ASP A 100 2.84 -8.08 -5.01
N ALA A 101 2.80 -9.29 -4.44
CA ALA A 101 1.59 -10.10 -4.43
C ALA A 101 0.46 -9.46 -3.59
N GLU A 102 0.78 -8.76 -2.49
CA GLU A 102 -0.21 -8.01 -1.70
C GLU A 102 -0.78 -6.82 -2.48
N ARG A 103 0.07 -6.12 -3.24
CA ARG A 103 -0.35 -5.04 -4.14
C ARG A 103 -1.24 -5.57 -5.25
N GLU A 104 -0.86 -6.67 -5.90
CA GLU A 104 -1.66 -7.33 -6.95
C GLU A 104 -3.04 -7.72 -6.41
N LEU A 105 -3.09 -8.38 -5.24
CA LEU A 105 -4.36 -8.77 -4.61
C LEU A 105 -5.26 -7.55 -4.30
N LYS A 106 -4.70 -6.49 -3.72
CA LYS A 106 -5.46 -5.26 -3.43
C LYS A 106 -5.97 -4.59 -4.71
N ALA A 107 -5.13 -4.51 -5.73
CA ALA A 107 -5.50 -3.94 -7.02
C ALA A 107 -6.63 -4.73 -7.69
N LEU A 108 -6.55 -6.07 -7.69
CA LEU A 108 -7.59 -6.93 -8.26
C LEU A 108 -8.92 -6.80 -7.52
N ARG A 109 -8.92 -6.66 -6.19
CA ARG A 109 -10.14 -6.40 -5.41
C ARG A 109 -10.79 -5.08 -5.81
N ILE A 110 -10.02 -3.99 -5.78
CA ILE A 110 -10.51 -2.66 -6.18
C ILE A 110 -11.04 -2.69 -7.62
N GLN A 111 -10.33 -3.35 -8.54
CA GLN A 111 -10.77 -3.47 -9.93
C GLN A 111 -12.08 -4.26 -10.06
N THR A 112 -12.25 -5.33 -9.29
CA THR A 112 -13.48 -6.13 -9.29
C THR A 112 -14.65 -5.33 -8.74
N ASP A 113 -14.47 -4.70 -7.58
CA ASP A 113 -15.53 -3.93 -6.92
C ASP A 113 -15.91 -2.69 -7.73
N SER A 114 -14.93 -1.99 -8.31
CA SER A 114 -15.20 -0.83 -9.17
C SER A 114 -15.92 -1.21 -10.46
N ALA A 115 -15.58 -2.34 -11.08
CA ALA A 115 -16.28 -2.81 -12.28
C ALA A 115 -17.77 -3.13 -11.98
N GLU A 116 -18.04 -3.83 -10.86
CA GLU A 116 -19.41 -4.12 -10.43
C GLU A 116 -20.18 -2.84 -10.06
N TYR A 117 -19.52 -1.91 -9.37
CA TYR A 117 -20.12 -0.63 -8.98
C TYR A 117 -20.54 0.19 -10.20
N VAL A 118 -19.64 0.34 -11.19
CA VAL A 118 -19.93 1.10 -12.42
C VAL A 118 -21.09 0.47 -13.19
N LEU A 119 -21.12 -0.86 -13.28
CA LEU A 119 -22.22 -1.58 -13.94
C LEU A 119 -23.56 -1.29 -13.24
N ARG A 120 -23.63 -1.42 -11.90
CA ARG A 120 -24.84 -1.12 -11.13
C ARG A 120 -25.32 0.32 -11.30
N HIS A 121 -24.40 1.28 -11.31
CA HIS A 121 -24.74 2.69 -11.52
C HIS A 121 -25.30 2.94 -12.92
N LYS A 122 -24.69 2.30 -13.92
CA LYS A 122 -25.17 2.36 -15.30
C LYS A 122 -26.57 1.74 -15.41
N GLU A 123 -26.82 0.60 -14.77
CA GLU A 123 -28.15 -0.02 -14.73
C GLU A 123 -29.20 0.89 -14.12
N ALA A 124 -28.93 1.44 -12.94
CA ALA A 124 -29.86 2.34 -12.27
C ALA A 124 -30.19 3.57 -13.12
N ALA A 125 -29.18 4.19 -13.73
CA ALA A 125 -29.38 5.35 -14.59
C ALA A 125 -30.15 5.01 -15.87
N MET A 126 -29.89 3.85 -16.48
CA MET A 126 -30.62 3.39 -17.67
C MET A 126 -32.08 3.10 -17.35
N ILE A 127 -32.36 2.46 -16.21
CA ILE A 127 -33.73 2.25 -15.73
C ILE A 127 -34.44 3.59 -15.54
N ALA A 128 -33.84 4.54 -14.83
CA ALA A 128 -34.41 5.88 -14.61
C ALA A 128 -34.67 6.64 -15.93
N ARG A 129 -33.80 6.45 -16.92
CA ARG A 129 -33.99 7.02 -18.26
C ARG A 129 -35.13 6.34 -19.01
N HIS A 130 -35.22 5.02 -18.98
CA HIS A 130 -36.29 4.27 -19.64
C HIS A 130 -37.65 4.54 -19.00
N THR A 131 -37.72 4.69 -17.68
CA THR A 131 -38.95 5.03 -16.95
C THR A 131 -39.45 6.44 -17.28
N SER A 132 -38.55 7.39 -17.56
CA SER A 132 -38.93 8.74 -17.99
C SER A 132 -39.26 8.83 -19.48
N LEU A 133 -38.51 8.14 -20.35
CA LEU A 133 -38.70 8.19 -21.81
C LEU A 133 -40.03 7.60 -22.28
N LYS A 134 -40.42 6.43 -21.74
CA LYS A 134 -41.64 5.73 -22.14
C LYS A 134 -42.90 6.59 -22.02
N PRO A 135 -43.23 7.21 -20.87
CA PRO A 135 -44.42 8.04 -20.77
C PRO A 135 -44.32 9.30 -21.64
N ILE A 136 -43.14 9.95 -21.72
CA ILE A 136 -42.93 11.18 -22.49
C ILE A 136 -43.14 10.94 -24.01
N SER A 137 -42.88 9.74 -24.50
CA SER A 137 -43.06 9.38 -25.91
C SER A 137 -44.51 9.56 -26.41
N ASN A 138 -45.49 9.48 -25.51
CA ASN A 138 -46.92 9.59 -25.83
C ASN A 138 -47.43 11.04 -25.94
N PHE A 139 -46.59 12.05 -25.68
CA PHE A 139 -47.01 13.45 -25.67
C PHE A 139 -46.42 14.23 -26.86
N LEU A 140 -47.19 15.16 -27.41
CA LEU A 140 -46.64 16.20 -28.30
C LEU A 140 -45.85 17.21 -27.48
N HIS A 141 -44.92 17.91 -28.10
CA HIS A 141 -44.13 18.95 -27.44
C HIS A 141 -44.25 20.28 -28.16
N THR A 142 -44.22 21.39 -27.42
CA THR A 142 -44.21 22.73 -27.98
C THR A 142 -42.83 23.04 -28.56
N SER A 143 -42.66 22.87 -29.87
CA SER A 143 -41.41 23.19 -30.56
C SER A 143 -41.27 24.72 -30.71
N LEU A 144 -40.45 25.35 -29.88
CA LEU A 144 -39.56 26.39 -30.40
C LEU A 144 -38.33 25.64 -30.94
N PRO A 145 -37.72 26.07 -32.07
CA PRO A 145 -36.59 25.35 -32.62
C PRO A 145 -35.49 25.31 -31.58
N VAL A 146 -35.20 24.12 -31.05
CA VAL A 146 -34.05 23.90 -30.17
C VAL A 146 -32.87 23.67 -31.12
N PRO A 147 -31.91 24.60 -31.23
CA PRO A 147 -30.73 24.42 -32.08
C PRO A 147 -29.74 23.37 -31.52
N ALA A 148 -30.05 22.77 -30.37
CA ALA A 148 -29.24 21.73 -29.73
C ALA A 148 -29.91 20.35 -29.87
N PRO A 149 -29.13 19.27 -30.02
CA PRO A 149 -29.67 17.91 -30.03
C PRO A 149 -30.50 17.66 -28.78
N PHE A 150 -31.53 16.82 -28.93
CA PHE A 150 -32.46 16.51 -27.85
C PHE A 150 -31.68 16.13 -26.58
N ILE A 151 -32.15 16.62 -25.44
CA ILE A 151 -31.59 16.43 -24.09
C ILE A 151 -31.32 14.94 -23.77
N PHE A 152 -31.96 14.03 -24.51
CA PHE A 152 -31.80 12.59 -24.40
C PHE A 152 -30.49 12.02 -24.98
N GLU A 153 -29.68 12.83 -25.66
CA GLU A 153 -28.37 12.43 -26.23
C GLU A 153 -27.17 12.82 -25.35
N GLY A 154 -27.33 13.72 -24.37
CA GLY A 154 -26.23 14.23 -23.55
C GLY A 154 -26.44 13.99 -22.06
N ASN A 155 -25.50 13.28 -21.43
CA ASN A 155 -25.31 13.05 -19.99
C ASN A 155 -26.52 12.55 -19.17
N LEU A 156 -26.35 11.38 -18.56
CA LEU A 156 -27.32 10.54 -17.84
C LEU A 156 -28.12 11.20 -16.69
N LEU A 157 -27.84 12.44 -16.31
CA LEU A 157 -28.67 13.26 -15.43
C LEU A 157 -28.50 14.72 -15.85
N ASP A 158 -29.58 15.35 -16.28
CA ASP A 158 -29.66 16.81 -16.22
C ASP A 158 -29.55 17.18 -14.73
N PRO A 159 -28.54 17.95 -14.29
CA PRO A 159 -28.50 18.41 -12.90
C PRO A 159 -29.82 19.13 -12.62
N SER A 160 -30.37 18.92 -11.42
CA SER A 160 -31.65 19.50 -11.00
C SER A 160 -31.80 20.94 -11.53
N PRO A 161 -32.96 21.31 -12.11
CA PRO A 161 -33.15 22.61 -12.78
C PRO A 161 -32.85 23.82 -11.86
N ILE A 162 -32.80 23.58 -10.56
CA ILE A 162 -32.35 24.52 -9.56
C ILE A 162 -30.99 24.00 -9.08
N PRO A 163 -29.87 24.63 -9.47
CA PRO A 163 -28.64 24.45 -8.71
C PRO A 163 -28.99 24.85 -7.28
N LEU A 164 -28.81 23.96 -6.29
CA LEU A 164 -29.06 24.31 -4.87
C LEU A 164 -28.28 25.57 -4.44
N ASN A 165 -27.24 25.91 -5.21
CA ASN A 165 -26.37 27.08 -5.03
C ASN A 165 -26.93 28.38 -5.66
N ARG A 166 -27.99 28.31 -6.48
CA ARG A 166 -28.64 29.47 -7.11
C ARG A 166 -30.12 29.46 -6.75
N GLY A 167 -30.51 30.37 -5.86
CA GLY A 167 -31.91 30.64 -5.56
C GLY A 167 -32.69 31.12 -6.80
N PRO A 168 -34.03 31.25 -6.69
CA PRO A 168 -34.88 31.67 -7.81
C PRO A 168 -34.40 33.01 -8.38
N THR A 169 -33.88 32.99 -9.60
CA THR A 169 -33.47 34.20 -10.32
C THR A 169 -34.70 35.02 -10.67
N ARG A 170 -34.61 36.35 -10.49
CA ARG A 170 -35.65 37.31 -10.92
C ARG A 170 -35.74 37.46 -12.43
N GLU A 171 -34.70 37.06 -13.14
CA GLU A 171 -34.66 37.10 -14.60
C GLU A 171 -35.44 35.91 -15.17
N PRO A 172 -36.35 36.13 -16.14
CA PRO A 172 -37.00 35.03 -16.82
C PRO A 172 -35.93 34.17 -17.51
N PRO A 173 -36.05 32.83 -17.47
CA PRO A 173 -35.12 31.95 -18.15
C PRO A 173 -35.06 32.32 -19.64
N GLN A 174 -33.85 32.33 -20.20
CA GLN A 174 -33.65 32.58 -21.62
C GLN A 174 -34.45 31.53 -22.42
N PRO A 175 -35.02 31.90 -23.59
CA PRO A 175 -35.87 31.00 -24.37
C PRO A 175 -35.15 29.70 -24.78
N GLU A 176 -33.83 29.74 -24.91
CA GLU A 176 -32.97 28.58 -25.20
C GLU A 176 -32.87 27.58 -24.04
N ILE A 177 -33.20 28.02 -22.81
CA ILE A 177 -33.13 27.24 -21.56
C ILE A 177 -34.53 26.74 -21.17
N LEU A 178 -35.58 27.12 -21.90
CA LEU A 178 -36.94 26.69 -21.62
C LEU A 178 -37.12 25.19 -21.91
N ARG A 179 -37.64 24.47 -20.92
CA ARG A 179 -37.98 23.05 -21.09
C ARG A 179 -39.19 22.92 -22.02
N PRO A 180 -39.21 21.92 -22.91
CA PRO A 180 -40.36 21.66 -23.76
C PRO A 180 -41.58 21.32 -22.90
N LEU A 181 -42.72 21.94 -23.22
CA LEU A 181 -44.00 21.60 -22.60
C LEU A 181 -44.61 20.41 -23.34
N TYR A 182 -44.83 19.33 -22.61
CA TYR A 182 -45.46 18.11 -23.11
C TYR A 182 -46.98 18.19 -22.93
N PHE A 183 -47.73 17.93 -23.99
CA PHE A 183 -49.18 17.95 -23.97
C PHE A 183 -49.77 16.90 -24.90
N LEU A 184 -50.97 16.42 -24.57
CA LEU A 184 -51.72 15.48 -25.41
C LEU A 184 -53.10 16.08 -25.72
N PRO A 185 -53.34 16.54 -26.96
CA PRO A 185 -54.65 17.01 -27.37
C PRO A 185 -55.72 15.93 -27.26
N LYS A 186 -56.95 16.33 -26.89
CA LYS A 186 -58.10 15.42 -26.84
C LYS A 186 -58.48 14.83 -28.20
N ILE A 187 -58.27 15.59 -29.28
CA ILE A 187 -58.50 15.16 -30.66
C ILE A 187 -57.18 15.31 -31.39
N LEU A 188 -56.62 14.19 -31.85
CA LEU A 188 -55.37 14.17 -32.60
C LEU A 188 -55.65 14.28 -34.10
N LEU A 189 -54.87 15.11 -34.78
CA LEU A 189 -54.84 15.17 -36.23
C LEU A 189 -54.06 13.96 -36.79
N PRO A 190 -54.35 13.47 -38.01
CA PRO A 190 -53.66 12.30 -38.57
C PRO A 190 -52.13 12.44 -38.63
N HIS A 191 -51.63 13.64 -38.93
CA HIS A 191 -50.19 13.91 -38.91
C HIS A 191 -49.61 13.84 -37.49
N GLN A 192 -50.36 14.26 -36.47
CA GLN A 192 -49.92 14.18 -35.07
C GLN A 192 -49.83 12.72 -34.61
N GLN A 193 -50.81 11.90 -34.99
CA GLN A 193 -50.77 10.45 -34.75
C GLN A 193 -49.53 9.82 -35.38
N SER A 194 -49.29 10.08 -36.66
CA SER A 194 -48.09 9.59 -37.35
C SER A 194 -46.78 10.01 -36.66
N THR A 195 -46.69 11.26 -36.15
CA THR A 195 -45.50 11.70 -35.40
C THR A 195 -45.35 11.02 -34.05
N LEU A 196 -46.45 10.75 -33.35
CA LEU A 196 -46.42 10.01 -32.08
C LEU A 196 -46.03 8.55 -32.32
N ASP A 197 -46.63 7.89 -33.30
CA ASP A 197 -46.32 6.51 -33.64
C ASP A 197 -44.85 6.37 -34.07
N SER A 198 -44.35 7.30 -34.89
CA SER A 198 -42.94 7.35 -35.26
C SER A 198 -42.04 7.56 -34.04
N ARG A 199 -42.43 8.41 -33.09
CA ARG A 199 -41.65 8.64 -31.88
C ARG A 199 -41.65 7.43 -30.94
N ILE A 200 -42.80 6.80 -30.74
CA ILE A 200 -42.95 5.62 -29.90
C ILE A 200 -42.11 4.48 -30.47
N THR A 201 -42.17 4.25 -31.79
CA THR A 201 -41.34 3.24 -32.47
C THR A 201 -39.85 3.56 -32.35
N ASN A 202 -39.43 4.81 -32.55
CA ASN A 202 -38.03 5.20 -32.36
C ASN A 202 -37.55 5.01 -30.92
N ILE A 203 -38.31 5.44 -29.91
CA ILE A 203 -37.94 5.32 -28.49
C ILE A 203 -37.91 3.85 -28.06
N THR A 204 -38.86 3.04 -28.52
CA THR A 204 -38.86 1.60 -28.22
C THR A 204 -37.66 0.88 -28.83
N ASN A 205 -37.30 1.20 -30.08
CA ASN A 205 -36.08 0.68 -30.71
C ASN A 205 -34.83 1.12 -29.95
N LEU A 206 -34.73 2.40 -29.56
CA LEU A 206 -33.60 2.90 -28.75
C LEU A 206 -33.47 2.17 -27.42
N ILE A 207 -34.58 1.95 -26.71
CA ILE A 207 -34.60 1.20 -25.44
C ILE A 207 -34.14 -0.25 -25.66
N ALA A 208 -34.56 -0.88 -26.76
CA ALA A 208 -34.14 -2.25 -27.09
C ALA A 208 -32.63 -2.33 -27.37
N GLU A 209 -32.10 -1.44 -28.23
CA GLU A 209 -30.66 -1.38 -28.52
C GLU A 209 -29.82 -1.11 -27.26
N GLU A 210 -30.31 -0.23 -26.39
CA GLU A 210 -29.66 0.09 -25.13
C GLU A 210 -29.67 -1.08 -24.14
N ALA A 211 -30.78 -1.81 -24.07
CA ALA A 211 -30.90 -3.01 -23.27
C ALA A 211 -29.97 -4.13 -23.77
N GLU A 212 -29.84 -4.30 -25.08
CA GLU A 212 -28.90 -5.25 -25.69
C GLU A 212 -27.45 -4.88 -25.39
N LYS A 213 -27.07 -3.60 -25.53
CA LYS A 213 -25.73 -3.11 -25.16
C LYS A 213 -25.43 -3.39 -23.69
N LEU A 214 -26.37 -3.06 -22.79
CA LEU A 214 -26.22 -3.32 -21.37
C LEU A 214 -26.09 -4.82 -21.07
N ALA A 215 -26.85 -5.68 -21.76
CA ALA A 215 -26.75 -7.12 -21.61
C ALA A 215 -25.37 -7.66 -22.05
N SER A 216 -24.81 -7.15 -23.15
CA SER A 216 -23.45 -7.51 -23.57
C SER A 216 -22.40 -7.08 -22.54
N GLU A 217 -22.51 -5.86 -22.01
CA GLU A 217 -21.60 -5.37 -20.97
C GLU A 217 -21.73 -6.16 -19.66
N LYS A 218 -22.94 -6.61 -19.30
CA LYS A 218 -23.14 -7.52 -18.15
C LYS A 218 -22.37 -8.82 -18.29
N ILE A 219 -22.34 -9.39 -19.49
CA ILE A 219 -21.61 -10.63 -19.75
C ILE A 219 -20.11 -10.37 -19.64
N ASP A 220 -19.61 -9.30 -20.27
CA ASP A 220 -18.19 -8.95 -20.25
C ASP A 220 -17.70 -8.63 -18.83
N THR A 221 -18.49 -7.87 -18.07
CA THR A 221 -18.19 -7.55 -16.67
C THR A 221 -18.25 -8.79 -15.79
N ALA A 222 -19.24 -9.67 -15.96
CA ALA A 222 -19.29 -10.95 -15.24
C ALA A 222 -18.08 -11.84 -15.54
N GLU A 223 -17.62 -11.91 -16.79
CA GLU A 223 -16.43 -12.67 -17.17
C GLU A 223 -15.16 -12.10 -16.54
N THR A 224 -14.98 -10.78 -16.58
CA THR A 224 -13.82 -10.10 -15.98
C THR A 224 -13.80 -10.25 -14.46
N VAL A 225 -14.95 -10.07 -13.79
CA VAL A 225 -15.11 -10.33 -12.36
C VAL A 225 -14.76 -11.78 -12.03
N LYS A 226 -15.26 -12.74 -12.81
CA LYS A 226 -14.96 -14.16 -12.61
C LYS A 226 -13.46 -14.46 -12.74
N ARG A 227 -12.79 -13.91 -13.76
CA ARG A 227 -11.34 -14.04 -13.95
C ARG A 227 -10.57 -13.42 -12.78
N ASN A 228 -10.96 -12.22 -12.34
CA ASN A 228 -10.31 -11.54 -11.22
C ASN A 228 -10.52 -12.28 -9.89
N ARG A 229 -11.73 -12.80 -9.63
CA ARG A 229 -12.03 -13.62 -8.44
C ARG A 229 -11.19 -14.89 -8.41
N ALA A 230 -11.13 -15.63 -9.53
CA ALA A 230 -10.26 -16.80 -9.64
C ALA A 230 -8.79 -16.45 -9.36
N ARG A 231 -8.31 -15.31 -9.88
CA ARG A 231 -6.94 -14.85 -9.62
C ARG A 231 -6.72 -14.47 -8.14
N ILE A 232 -7.70 -13.82 -7.50
CA ILE A 232 -7.65 -13.51 -6.07
C ILE A 232 -7.59 -14.82 -5.26
N GLU A 233 -8.42 -15.80 -5.59
CA GLU A 233 -8.42 -17.13 -4.95
C GLU A 233 -7.08 -17.85 -5.10
N GLU A 234 -6.37 -17.68 -6.21
CA GLU A 234 -5.01 -18.21 -6.40
C GLU A 234 -3.94 -17.46 -5.59
N LEU A 235 -4.06 -16.13 -5.46
CA LEU A 235 -3.06 -15.29 -4.81
C LEU A 235 -3.14 -15.33 -3.28
N VAL A 236 -4.34 -15.51 -2.72
CA VAL A 236 -4.56 -15.61 -1.27
C VAL A 236 -3.71 -16.72 -0.60
N PRO A 237 -3.73 -17.99 -1.06
CA PRO A 237 -2.92 -19.04 -0.46
C PRO A 237 -1.42 -18.82 -0.71
N LYS A 238 -1.03 -18.31 -1.89
CA LYS A 238 0.36 -17.97 -2.19
C LYS A 238 0.91 -16.91 -1.24
N LEU A 239 0.12 -15.89 -0.93
CA LEU A 239 0.48 -14.87 0.06
C LEU A 239 0.58 -15.43 1.47
N ALA A 240 -0.33 -16.33 1.85
CA ALA A 240 -0.25 -17.02 3.14
C ALA A 240 1.03 -17.85 3.25
N GLU A 241 1.43 -18.53 2.17
CA GLU A 241 2.68 -19.29 2.11
C GLU A 241 3.90 -18.37 2.21
N LEU A 242 3.97 -17.29 1.41
CA LEU A 242 5.07 -16.32 1.45
C LEU A 242 5.21 -15.67 2.83
N ARG A 243 4.09 -15.27 3.45
CA ARG A 243 4.08 -14.77 4.84
C ARG A 243 4.56 -15.82 5.82
N SER A 244 4.16 -17.09 5.65
CA SER A 244 4.64 -18.17 6.50
C SER A 244 6.15 -18.35 6.35
N GLN A 245 6.72 -18.26 5.14
CA GLN A 245 8.17 -18.37 4.91
C GLN A 245 8.96 -17.21 5.53
N VAL A 246 8.39 -16.00 5.54
CA VAL A 246 8.97 -14.83 6.22
C VAL A 246 8.89 -14.99 7.75
N GLN A 247 7.79 -15.53 8.28
CA GLN A 247 7.53 -15.62 9.73
C GLN A 247 8.11 -16.90 10.39
N SER A 248 8.21 -18.01 9.67
CA SER A 248 8.67 -19.32 10.16
C SER A 248 10.19 -19.45 10.21
N ARG A 249 10.93 -18.35 10.05
CA ARG A 249 12.33 -18.26 10.46
C ARG A 249 12.37 -17.61 11.83
N PRO A 250 12.02 -18.36 12.92
CA PRO A 250 12.27 -17.85 14.25
C PRO A 250 13.75 -17.57 14.32
N ASP A 251 14.04 -16.38 14.81
CA ASP A 251 15.36 -15.90 15.17
C ASP A 251 15.90 -16.80 16.30
N LYS A 252 16.29 -18.03 15.96
CA LYS A 252 16.79 -19.07 16.87
C LYS A 252 18.15 -18.70 17.49
N GLY A 253 18.60 -17.45 17.32
CA GLY A 253 19.83 -16.91 17.88
C GLY A 253 19.69 -15.85 18.97
N GLY A 254 18.49 -15.33 19.28
CA GLY A 254 18.38 -14.08 20.07
C GLY A 254 17.68 -14.13 21.43
N SER A 255 16.78 -15.09 21.67
CA SER A 255 16.02 -15.16 22.95
C SER A 255 16.69 -16.07 24.00
N GLY A 256 18.01 -16.14 23.96
CA GLY A 256 18.76 -16.50 25.17
C GLY A 256 18.81 -15.26 26.03
N GLY A 257 18.06 -15.23 27.13
CA GLY A 257 18.23 -14.29 28.24
C GLY A 257 19.59 -14.47 28.94
N GLY A 258 20.67 -14.38 28.16
CA GLY A 258 22.04 -14.37 28.62
C GLY A 258 22.36 -12.95 29.05
N ARG A 259 22.44 -12.77 30.37
CA ARG A 259 23.16 -11.67 31.03
C ARG A 259 24.30 -11.17 30.16
N ASP A 260 24.35 -9.85 29.94
CA ASP A 260 25.53 -9.19 29.43
C ASP A 260 26.75 -9.65 30.25
N ASP A 261 27.89 -9.89 29.61
CA ASP A 261 29.17 -10.34 30.20
C ASP A 261 29.74 -9.35 31.26
N PHE A 262 29.00 -8.27 31.55
CA PHE A 262 29.25 -7.29 32.60
C PHE A 262 28.36 -7.44 33.84
N GLY A 263 27.52 -8.48 33.92
CA GLY A 263 26.70 -8.77 35.10
C GLY A 263 25.72 -7.66 35.48
N ARG A 264 25.41 -6.74 34.56
CA ARG A 264 24.44 -5.68 34.79
C ARG A 264 23.05 -6.27 34.59
N THR A 265 22.25 -6.28 35.65
CA THR A 265 20.81 -6.46 35.49
C THR A 265 20.29 -5.34 34.58
N PRO A 266 19.40 -5.63 33.62
CA PRO A 266 18.74 -4.59 32.87
C PRO A 266 18.01 -3.72 33.89
N ARG A 267 18.45 -2.46 34.01
CA ARG A 267 17.88 -1.47 34.90
C ARG A 267 16.40 -1.40 34.56
N GLY A 268 15.57 -1.72 35.56
CA GLY A 268 14.12 -1.87 35.44
C GLY A 268 13.47 -0.76 34.63
N GLY A 269 12.47 -1.18 33.86
CA GLY A 269 11.71 -0.36 32.94
C GLY A 269 11.29 0.97 33.51
N MET A 270 11.59 2.02 32.77
CA MET A 270 10.74 3.19 32.72
C MET A 270 9.54 2.77 31.86
N GLU A 271 8.41 2.52 32.51
CA GLU A 271 7.11 2.44 31.83
C GLU A 271 6.90 3.77 31.09
N VAL A 272 7.15 3.74 29.78
CA VAL A 272 6.70 4.79 28.88
C VAL A 272 5.26 4.43 28.56
N ASP A 273 4.32 5.16 29.16
CA ASP A 273 2.88 5.04 28.94
C ASP A 273 2.53 4.67 27.50
N GLY A 274 1.94 3.49 27.33
CA GLY A 274 1.51 2.92 26.06
C GLY A 274 0.41 3.74 25.38
N ARG A 275 0.83 4.79 24.65
CA ARG A 275 -0.06 5.58 23.79
C ARG A 275 -0.27 4.99 22.40
N GLU A 276 0.54 4.03 21.97
CA GLU A 276 0.42 3.45 20.62
C GLU A 276 -0.57 2.28 20.55
N ASP A 277 -0.59 1.38 21.53
CA ASP A 277 -1.56 0.26 21.56
C ASP A 277 -3.02 0.73 21.70
N ARG A 278 -3.25 1.90 22.31
CA ARG A 278 -4.60 2.49 22.41
C ARG A 278 -5.08 3.04 21.07
N ARG A 279 -4.18 3.35 20.13
CA ARG A 279 -4.53 3.93 18.82
C ARG A 279 -4.90 2.85 17.80
N GLU A 280 -4.31 1.66 17.91
CA GLU A 280 -4.71 0.51 17.08
C GLU A 280 -6.02 -0.11 17.56
N LYS A 281 -6.25 -0.18 18.89
CA LYS A 281 -7.53 -0.66 19.44
C LYS A 281 -8.73 0.21 19.06
N VAL A 282 -8.56 1.54 19.05
CA VAL A 282 -9.62 2.48 18.64
C VAL A 282 -9.90 2.38 17.13
N LYS A 283 -8.90 2.06 16.29
CA LYS A 283 -9.10 1.82 14.85
C LYS A 283 -9.79 0.49 14.56
N ALA A 284 -9.49 -0.56 15.32
CA ALA A 284 -10.17 -1.85 15.17
C ALA A 284 -11.64 -1.75 15.60
N GLU A 285 -11.94 -1.08 16.72
CA GLU A 285 -13.31 -0.85 17.19
C GLU A 285 -14.11 0.09 16.27
N SER A 286 -13.49 1.07 15.60
CA SER A 286 -14.20 1.94 14.66
C SER A 286 -14.59 1.19 13.38
N VAL A 287 -13.73 0.31 12.87
CA VAL A 287 -14.00 -0.49 11.66
C VAL A 287 -15.06 -1.55 11.91
N GLU A 288 -15.08 -2.20 13.08
CA GLU A 288 -16.17 -3.12 13.44
C GLU A 288 -17.52 -2.41 13.65
N ARG A 289 -17.51 -1.16 14.15
CA ARG A 289 -18.75 -0.36 14.26
C ARG A 289 -19.29 0.11 12.93
N GLU A 290 -18.44 0.49 11.98
CA GLU A 290 -18.88 0.86 10.62
C GLU A 290 -19.41 -0.37 9.86
N ALA A 291 -18.75 -1.52 9.96
CA ALA A 291 -19.21 -2.76 9.32
C ALA A 291 -20.58 -3.24 9.86
N LYS A 292 -20.84 -3.08 11.16
CA LYS A 292 -22.17 -3.38 11.74
C LYS A 292 -23.25 -2.37 11.36
N MET A 293 -22.87 -1.11 11.12
CA MET A 293 -23.84 -0.06 10.76
C MET A 293 -24.20 -0.07 9.27
N GLU A 294 -23.39 -0.70 8.40
CA GLU A 294 -23.76 -0.97 7.00
C GLU A 294 -24.74 -2.14 6.89
N ASP A 295 -24.57 -3.22 7.66
CA ASP A 295 -25.51 -4.36 7.67
C ASP A 295 -26.91 -3.98 8.22
N GLU A 296 -27.01 -3.01 9.12
CA GLU A 296 -28.31 -2.52 9.66
C GLU A 296 -29.05 -1.55 8.73
N ARG A 297 -28.40 -0.99 7.69
CA ARG A 297 -29.07 -0.08 6.73
C ARG A 297 -29.81 -0.79 5.62
N ASP A 298 -29.49 -2.07 5.36
CA ASP A 298 -30.19 -2.88 4.37
C ASP A 298 -31.41 -3.62 4.96
N THR A 299 -31.62 -3.53 6.28
CA THR A 299 -32.87 -3.89 6.96
C THR A 299 -33.70 -2.65 7.24
N GLU A 300 -34.23 -2.00 6.19
CA GLU A 300 -35.32 -1.03 6.31
C GLU A 300 -36.63 -1.74 6.69
N GLU A 301 -36.69 -2.30 7.91
CA GLU A 301 -37.97 -2.53 8.57
C GLU A 301 -38.49 -1.16 9.01
N GLY A 302 -39.46 -0.63 8.26
CA GLY A 302 -40.04 0.69 8.49
C GLY A 302 -40.41 0.91 9.95
N VAL A 303 -39.83 1.94 10.55
CA VAL A 303 -40.13 2.36 11.93
C VAL A 303 -41.58 2.82 11.97
N GLN A 304 -42.48 1.97 12.48
CA GLN A 304 -43.85 2.35 12.81
C GLN A 304 -43.82 3.23 14.06
N ILE A 305 -43.89 4.54 13.87
CA ILE A 305 -44.09 5.48 14.96
C ILE A 305 -45.60 5.48 15.27
N MET A 306 -46.00 4.77 16.31
CA MET A 306 -47.36 4.88 16.84
C MET A 306 -47.46 6.18 17.66
N GLY A 307 -48.31 7.11 17.24
CA GLY A 307 -48.72 8.23 18.09
C GLY A 307 -49.50 7.72 19.30
N ASP A 308 -49.46 8.47 20.42
CA ASP A 308 -50.17 8.14 21.66
C ASP A 308 -51.70 7.98 21.49
N ASP A 309 -52.26 8.45 20.37
CA ASP A 309 -53.68 8.35 20.02
C ASP A 309 -54.02 7.16 19.11
N GLY A 310 -53.04 6.34 18.70
CA GLY A 310 -53.25 5.11 17.92
C GLY A 310 -53.40 5.29 16.40
N ASP A 311 -53.20 6.50 15.87
CA ASP A 311 -53.20 6.75 14.43
C ASP A 311 -51.81 6.49 13.80
N VAL A 312 -51.80 5.70 12.73
CA VAL A 312 -50.59 5.35 11.96
C VAL A 312 -50.55 6.23 10.71
N GLU A 313 -49.74 7.30 10.75
CA GLU A 313 -49.46 8.10 9.57
C GLU A 313 -48.28 7.49 8.80
N VAL A 314 -48.55 6.99 7.59
CA VAL A 314 -47.51 6.57 6.64
C VAL A 314 -47.21 7.77 5.76
N GLU A 315 -46.08 8.44 6.00
CA GLU A 315 -45.53 9.40 5.05
C GLU A 315 -45.06 8.63 3.79
N TYR A 316 -45.56 9.05 2.62
CA TYR A 316 -45.11 8.58 1.31
C TYR A 316 -43.96 9.43 0.77
#